data_AF-A0A2N7X463-F1
#
_entry.id   AF-A0A2N7X463-F1
#
_cell.length_a   1.000
_cell.length_b   1.000
_cell.length_c   1.000
_cell.angle_alpha   90.00
_cell.angle_beta   90.00
_cell.angle_gamma   90.00
#
_symmetry.space_group_name_H-M   'P 1'
#
loop_
_entity.id
_entity.type
_entity.pdbx_description
1 polymer ?
#
loop_
_entity_poly.entity_id
_entity_poly.type
_entity_poly.pdbx_seq_one_letter_code
_entity_poly.pdbx_strand_id
1 'polypeptide(L)' 'MTRDPEKRRTPAQIRAGNLRLGLILLSIVAAFFLGAVLNQWLFR' A
#
# COMPACT_ATOMS: atom_id res chain seq x y z
N MET A 1 -20.29 -32.67 5.04
CA MET A 1 -19.74 -31.30 5.14
C MET A 1 -19.66 -30.71 3.76
N THR A 2 -20.66 -29.93 3.36
CA THR A 2 -20.60 -29.11 2.15
C THR A 2 -19.53 -28.05 2.40
N ARG A 3 -18.33 -28.22 1.85
CA ARG A 3 -17.36 -27.14 1.78
C ARG A 3 -17.95 -26.15 0.77
N ASP A 4 -18.49 -25.04 1.26
CA ASP A 4 -18.67 -23.86 0.41
C ASP A 4 -17.36 -23.68 -0.37
N PRO A 5 -17.38 -23.70 -1.71
CA PRO A 5 -16.17 -23.50 -2.48
C PRO A 5 -15.60 -22.16 -2.01
N GLU A 6 -14.38 -22.20 -1.47
CA GLU A 6 -13.65 -21.04 -0.97
C GLU A 6 -14.04 -19.82 -1.80
N LYS A 7 -14.55 -18.78 -1.14
CA LYS A 7 -14.96 -17.51 -1.75
C LYS A 7 -13.76 -16.93 -2.51
N ARG A 8 -13.56 -17.39 -3.73
CA ARG A 8 -12.41 -17.07 -4.57
C ARG A 8 -12.52 -15.59 -4.84
N ARG A 9 -11.55 -14.81 -4.35
CA ARG A 9 -11.52 -13.38 -4.68
C ARG A 9 -11.50 -13.25 -6.19
N THR A 10 -12.40 -12.43 -6.73
CA THR A 10 -12.40 -12.16 -8.16
C THR A 10 -11.10 -11.43 -8.53
N PRO A 11 -10.61 -11.55 -9.77
CA PRO A 11 -9.43 -10.80 -10.21
C PRO A 11 -9.53 -9.29 -9.96
N ALA A 12 -10.75 -8.73 -10.06
CA ALA A 12 -11.03 -7.34 -9.74
C ALA A 12 -10.84 -7.01 -8.25
N GLN A 13 -11.30 -7.87 -7.34
CA GLN A 13 -11.10 -7.71 -5.90
C GLN A 13 -9.62 -7.78 -5.52
N ILE A 14 -8.85 -8.65 -6.17
CA ILE A 14 -7.39 -8.76 -5.96
C ILE A 14 -6.71 -7.47 -6.44
N ARG A 15 -7.05 -6.97 -7.63
CA ARG A 15 -6.49 -5.73 -8.17
C ARG A 15 -6.79 -4.52 -7.28
N ALA A 16 -8.04 -4.39 -6.81
CA ALA A 16 -8.43 -3.33 -5.88
C ALA A 16 -7.66 -3.42 -4.56
N GLY A 17 -7.47 -4.64 -4.03
CA GLY A 17 -6.66 -4.88 -2.84
C GLY A 17 -5.19 -4.47 -3.03
N ASN A 18 -4.58 -4.89 -4.13
CA ASN A 18 -3.18 -4.58 -4.45
C ASN A 18 -2.97 -3.07 -4.67
N LEU A 19 -3.91 -2.39 -5.33
CA LEU A 19 -3.85 -0.94 -5.52
C LEU A 19 -3.88 -0.21 -4.18
N ARG A 20 -4.76 -0.61 -3.25
CA ARG A 20 -4.81 -0.02 -1.92
C ARG A 20 -3.49 -0.23 -1.15
N LEU A 21 -2.95 -1.44 -1.18
CA LEU A 21 -1.66 -1.73 -0.54
C LEU A 21 -0.52 -0.94 -1.18
N GLY A 22 -0.51 -0.82 -2.50
CA GLY A 22 0.47 -0.01 -3.24
C GLY A 22 0.43 1.46 -2.86
N LEU A 23 -0.77 2.05 -2.74
CA LEU A 23 -0.94 3.44 -2.30
C LEU A 23 -0.46 3.65 -0.85
N ILE A 24 -0.75 2.71 0.05
CA ILE A 24 -0.26 2.79 1.44
C ILE A 24 1.27 2.77 1.47
N LEU A 25 1.89 1.84 0.75
CA LEU A 25 3.34 1.73 0.68
C LEU A 25 3.96 3.00 0.09
N LEU A 26 3.39 3.52 -1.00
CA LEU A 26 3.84 4.76 -1.64
C LEU A 26 3.79 5.94 -0.67
N SER A 27 2.71 6.09 0.10
CA SER A 27 2.57 7.15 1.10
C SER A 27 3.63 7.06 2.21
N ILE A 28 3.93 5.84 2.69
CA ILE A 28 4.97 5.63 3.71
C ILE A 28 6.34 6.05 3.16
N VAL A 29 6.68 5.59 1.95
CA VAL A 29 7.95 5.95 1.31
C VAL A 29 8.03 7.46 1.11
N ALA A 30 6.98 8.09 0.57
CA ALA A 30 6.94 9.54 0.37
C ALA A 30 7.15 10.32 1.68
N ALA A 31 6.55 9.89 2.79
CA ALA A 31 6.72 10.53 4.10
C ALA A 31 8.16 10.42 4.62
N PHE A 32 8.80 9.25 4.46
CA PHE A 32 10.21 9.06 4.83
C PHE A 32 11.13 9.98 4.04
N PHE A 33 10.97 10.02 2.71
CA PHE A 33 11.77 10.89 1.85
C PHE A 33 11.53 12.37 2.15
N LEU A 34 10.27 12.77 2.37
CA LEU A 34 9.95 14.14 2.74
C LEU A 34 10.63 14.54 4.05
N GLY A 35 10.62 13.67 5.07
CA GLY A 35 11.34 13.90 6.32
C GLY A 35 12.85 14.09 6.11
N ALA A 36 13.47 13.26 5.27
CA ALA A 36 14.88 13.39 4.93
C ALA A 36 15.20 14.70 4.20
N VAL A 37 14.37 15.09 3.22
CA VAL A 37 14.53 16.36 2.49
C VAL A 37 14.37 17.55 3.41
N LEU A 38 13.35 17.55 4.27
CA LEU A 38 13.14 18.61 5.25
C LEU A 38 14.29 18.71 6.25
N ASN A 39 14.79 17.57 6.74
CA ASN A 39 15.95 17.54 7.63
C ASN A 39 17.21 18.07 6.92
N GLN A 40 17.44 17.69 5.67
CA GLN A 40 18.56 18.21 4.88
C GLN A 40 18.41 19.70 4.58
N TRP A 41 17.21 20.25 4.47
CA TRP A 41 17.01 21.67 4.20
C TRP A 41 17.08 22.55 5.46
N LEU A 42 16.60 22.05 6.59
CA LEU A 42 16.55 22.78 7.86
C LEU A 42 17.85 22.73 8.68
N PHE A 43 18.62 21.64 8.55
CA PHE A 43 19.85 21.42 9.33
C PHE A 43 21.12 21.47 8.48
N ARG A 44 21.04 22.07 7.29
CA ARG A 44 22.17 22.40 6.42
C ARG A 44 22.35 23.90 6.36
#